data_AF-A0A7D5LEU5-F1
#
_entry.id   AF-A0A7D5LEU5-F1
#
_cell.length_a   1.000
_cell.length_b   1.000
_cell.length_c   1.000
_cell.angle_alpha   90.00
_cell.angle_beta   90.00
_cell.angle_gamma   90.00
#
_symmetry.space_group_name_H-M   'P 1'
#
loop_
_entity.id
_entity.type
_entity.pdbx_description
1 polymer ?
#
loop_
_entity_poly.entity_id
_entity_poly.type
_entity_poly.pdbx_seq_one_letter_code
_entity_poly.pdbx_strand_id
1 'polypeptide(L)'
;MGAGATAALAGCTGASDDPTYEEGEVGTAGGDPRNASEMSAAAALAPSGTNGAASSLDALSLEGHEFVVQSGYKGATVRGTVANVSERTVSYVEVRVRAYDADGAMLGRYLATAGDLAGGTEWGFEVLVLTSPADVATYDVAVLGVPE
;
A
#
# COMPACT_ATOMS: atom_id res chain seq x y z
N MET A 1 3.87 -58.21 -4.14
CA MET A 1 4.48 -56.86 -4.04
C MET A 1 3.56 -55.90 -4.77
N GLY A 2 3.14 -54.81 -4.10
CA GLY A 2 2.31 -53.77 -4.72
C GLY A 2 1.40 -53.09 -3.70
N ALA A 3 1.99 -52.40 -2.72
CA ALA A 3 1.25 -51.49 -1.85
C ALA A 3 1.12 -50.14 -2.58
N GLY A 4 -0.10 -49.81 -3.03
CA GLY A 4 -0.43 -48.50 -3.56
C GLY A 4 -0.63 -47.52 -2.40
N ALA A 5 0.29 -46.57 -2.24
CA ALA A 5 0.12 -45.47 -1.31
C ALA A 5 -0.64 -44.35 -2.02
N THR A 6 -1.91 -44.17 -1.67
CA THR A 6 -2.67 -42.96 -1.99
C THR A 6 -2.15 -41.84 -1.10
N ALA A 7 -1.35 -40.94 -1.66
CA ALA A 7 -0.97 -39.70 -0.99
C ALA A 7 -2.20 -38.79 -0.91
N ALA A 8 -2.79 -38.69 0.27
CA ALA A 8 -3.74 -37.64 0.58
C ALA A 8 -2.94 -36.34 0.75
N LEU A 9 -2.98 -35.46 -0.26
CA LEU A 9 -2.56 -34.08 -0.10
C LEU A 9 -3.57 -33.39 0.82
N ALA A 10 -3.30 -33.42 2.12
CA ALA A 10 -3.97 -32.55 3.06
C ALA A 10 -3.66 -31.10 2.64
N GLY A 11 -4.67 -30.44 2.09
CA GLY A 11 -4.62 -29.01 1.84
C GLY A 11 -4.46 -28.30 3.16
N CYS A 12 -3.22 -27.94 3.50
CA CYS A 12 -2.98 -26.86 4.43
C CYS A 12 -3.49 -25.59 3.74
N THR A 13 -4.75 -25.24 3.98
CA THR A 13 -5.24 -23.88 3.76
C THR A 13 -4.51 -23.00 4.76
N GLY A 14 -3.27 -22.63 4.43
CA GLY A 14 -2.66 -21.47 5.04
C GLY A 14 -3.58 -20.30 4.69
N ALA A 15 -4.28 -19.77 5.69
CA ALA A 15 -4.69 -18.39 5.62
C ALA A 15 -3.38 -17.63 5.51
N SER A 16 -2.98 -17.29 4.29
CA SER A 16 -1.77 -16.53 4.07
C SER A 16 -1.98 -15.21 4.82
N ASP A 17 -1.11 -14.88 5.77
CA ASP A 17 -1.00 -13.57 6.43
C ASP A 17 -0.64 -12.43 5.45
N ASP A 18 -1.02 -12.59 4.17
CA ASP A 18 -0.86 -11.59 3.15
C ASP A 18 -1.86 -10.45 3.42
N PRO A 19 -1.42 -9.18 3.25
CA PRO A 19 -2.32 -8.04 3.33
C PRO A 19 -3.49 -8.20 2.37
N THR A 20 -4.69 -7.81 2.80
CA THR A 20 -5.79 -7.65 1.86
C THR A 20 -5.55 -6.36 1.08
N TYR A 21 -5.35 -6.50 -0.23
CA TYR A 21 -5.17 -5.36 -1.13
C TYR A 21 -6.50 -5.00 -1.79
N GLU A 22 -6.79 -3.71 -1.86
CA GLU A 22 -7.86 -3.11 -2.65
C GLU A 22 -7.27 -2.55 -3.94
N GLU A 23 -7.91 -2.88 -5.07
CA GLU A 23 -7.50 -2.38 -6.39
C GLU A 23 -8.01 -0.95 -6.59
N GLY A 24 -7.19 -0.11 -7.19
CA GLY A 24 -7.52 1.24 -7.61
C GLY A 24 -7.14 1.50 -9.07
N GLU A 25 -8.01 2.19 -9.77
CA GLU A 25 -7.77 2.58 -11.16
C GLU A 25 -7.02 3.92 -11.22
N VAL A 26 -6.06 4.01 -12.13
CA VAL A 26 -5.52 5.30 -12.54
C VAL A 26 -6.46 5.83 -13.61
N GLY A 27 -7.13 6.96 -13.32
CA GLY A 27 -7.94 7.66 -14.31
C GLY A 27 -7.07 8.16 -15.49
N THR A 28 -7.58 9.12 -16.27
CA THR A 28 -6.70 9.84 -17.21
C THR A 28 -5.73 10.72 -16.41
N ALA A 29 -4.66 10.12 -15.91
CA ALA A 29 -3.60 10.78 -15.17
C ALA A 29 -2.74 11.57 -16.15
N GLY A 30 -3.25 12.74 -16.54
CA GLY A 30 -2.42 13.77 -17.16
C GLY A 30 -1.41 14.31 -16.15
N GLY A 31 -0.22 14.65 -16.62
CA GLY A 31 0.77 15.35 -15.83
C GLY A 31 2.19 15.04 -16.28
N ASP A 32 3.06 16.03 -16.13
CA ASP A 32 4.47 15.87 -16.50
C ASP A 32 5.19 14.98 -15.49
N PRO A 33 6.17 14.18 -15.93
CA PRO A 33 7.04 13.45 -15.02
C PRO A 33 7.83 14.43 -14.15
N ARG A 34 8.14 14.00 -12.92
CA ARG A 34 9.02 14.77 -12.04
C ARG A 34 10.36 15.04 -12.72
N ASN A 35 10.87 16.25 -12.58
CA ASN A 35 12.27 16.53 -12.93
C ASN A 35 13.23 15.90 -11.91
N ALA A 36 14.54 15.94 -12.19
CA ALA A 36 15.55 15.30 -11.35
C ALA A 36 15.58 15.81 -9.89
N SER A 37 15.35 17.11 -9.69
CA SER A 37 15.32 17.73 -8.36
C SER A 37 14.07 17.32 -7.58
N GLU A 38 12.92 17.31 -8.25
CA GLU A 38 11.64 16.86 -7.69
C GLU A 38 11.67 15.37 -7.34
N MET A 39 12.27 14.54 -8.19
CA MET A 39 12.44 13.11 -7.93
C MET A 39 13.34 12.85 -6.72
N SER A 40 14.42 13.63 -6.59
CA SER A 40 15.31 13.56 -5.41
C SER A 40 14.58 13.96 -4.12
N ALA A 41 13.76 15.00 -4.16
CA ALA A 41 12.94 15.42 -3.02
C ALA A 41 11.88 14.37 -2.66
N ALA A 42 11.21 13.79 -3.65
CA ALA A 42 10.23 12.73 -3.44
C ALA A 42 10.86 11.49 -2.78
N ALA A 43 12.00 11.04 -3.29
CA ALA A 43 12.72 9.90 -2.73
C ALA A 43 13.23 10.13 -1.30
N ALA A 44 13.58 11.37 -0.94
CA ALA A 44 14.01 11.72 0.41
C ALA A 44 12.86 11.73 1.43
N LEU A 45 11.63 11.98 0.98
CA LEU A 45 10.43 12.06 1.83
C LEU A 45 9.63 10.76 1.85
N ALA A 46 9.70 9.97 0.79
CA ALA A 46 9.06 8.66 0.74
C ALA A 46 9.77 7.71 1.74
N PRO A 47 9.06 7.17 2.74
CA PRO A 47 9.67 6.20 3.61
C PRO A 47 10.10 4.96 2.79
N SER A 48 11.22 4.38 3.20
CA SER A 48 11.84 3.25 2.52
C SER A 48 11.92 2.06 3.48
N GLY A 49 11.48 0.90 3.00
CA GLY A 49 11.44 -0.33 3.79
C GLY A 49 10.10 -0.53 4.50
N THR A 50 9.63 -1.77 4.45
CA THR A 50 8.42 -2.21 5.13
C THR A 50 8.72 -2.63 6.55
N ASN A 51 7.82 -2.37 7.50
CA ASN A 51 7.93 -2.95 8.83
C ASN A 51 7.55 -4.45 8.81
N GLY A 52 8.49 -5.32 9.19
CA GLY A 52 8.26 -6.77 9.22
C GLY A 52 7.31 -7.24 10.32
N ALA A 53 7.03 -6.40 11.32
CA ALA A 53 6.03 -6.67 12.35
C ALA A 53 4.63 -6.18 11.96
N ALA A 54 4.49 -5.37 10.91
CA ALA A 54 3.20 -4.85 10.49
C ALA A 54 2.38 -5.93 9.76
N SER A 55 1.17 -6.17 10.24
CA SER A 55 0.22 -7.14 9.70
C SER A 55 -1.15 -6.49 9.49
N SER A 56 -2.06 -7.20 8.82
CA SER A 56 -3.46 -6.79 8.75
C SER A 56 -4.02 -6.69 10.18
N LEU A 57 -4.75 -5.62 10.47
CA LEU A 57 -5.40 -5.41 11.77
C LEU A 57 -6.87 -5.06 11.55
N ASP A 58 -7.78 -5.80 12.20
CA ASP A 58 -9.22 -5.51 12.15
C ASP A 58 -9.56 -4.11 12.70
N ALA A 59 -8.67 -3.53 13.51
CA ALA A 59 -8.80 -2.18 14.04
C ALA A 59 -8.60 -1.08 12.99
N LEU A 60 -7.96 -1.38 11.85
CA LEU A 60 -7.69 -0.41 10.80
C LEU A 60 -8.64 -0.63 9.63
N SER A 61 -9.27 0.44 9.18
CA SER A 61 -10.11 0.45 7.98
C SER A 61 -9.59 1.46 6.97
N LEU A 62 -9.57 1.08 5.70
CA LEU A 62 -9.25 1.97 4.60
C LEU A 62 -10.56 2.59 4.08
N GLU A 63 -10.83 3.83 4.46
CA GLU A 63 -12.11 4.50 4.15
C GLU A 63 -12.23 4.92 2.68
N GLY A 64 -11.09 5.08 2.01
CA GLY A 64 -11.02 5.38 0.58
C GLY A 64 -9.62 5.73 0.12
N HIS A 65 -9.42 5.61 -1.20
CA HIS A 65 -8.17 5.94 -1.85
C HIS A 65 -8.41 6.39 -3.30
N GLU A 66 -7.54 7.27 -3.78
CA GLU A 66 -7.53 7.71 -5.17
C GLU A 66 -6.10 8.00 -5.66
N PHE A 67 -5.88 7.76 -6.95
CA PHE A 67 -4.67 8.20 -7.62
C PHE A 67 -4.82 9.65 -8.10
N VAL A 68 -3.87 10.51 -7.73
CA VAL A 68 -3.83 11.91 -8.14
C VAL A 68 -2.45 12.28 -8.66
N VAL A 69 -2.42 13.22 -9.60
CA VAL A 69 -1.17 13.84 -10.04
C VAL A 69 -1.09 15.25 -9.47
N GLN A 70 -0.11 15.47 -8.60
CA GLN A 70 0.13 16.74 -7.93
C GLN A 70 1.36 17.43 -8.53
N SER A 71 1.38 18.77 -8.47
CA SER A 71 2.54 19.54 -8.93
C SER A 71 3.77 19.38 -8.02
N GLY A 72 4.95 19.66 -8.57
CA GLY A 72 6.20 19.64 -7.83
C GLY A 72 6.67 18.23 -7.48
N TYR A 73 7.35 18.08 -6.34
CA TYR A 73 7.90 16.78 -5.91
C TYR A 73 6.81 15.75 -5.60
N LYS A 74 5.55 16.16 -5.37
CA LYS A 74 4.49 15.20 -5.06
C LYS A 74 4.14 14.31 -6.25
N GLY A 75 4.07 14.85 -7.47
CA GLY A 75 3.88 14.06 -8.70
C GLY A 75 2.73 13.04 -8.61
N ALA A 76 2.96 11.85 -9.17
CA ALA A 76 2.09 10.69 -8.97
C ALA A 76 1.97 10.34 -7.46
N THR A 77 0.76 10.38 -6.93
CA THR A 77 0.47 10.15 -5.51
C THR A 77 -0.80 9.32 -5.37
N VAL A 78 -0.80 8.32 -4.49
CA VAL A 78 -2.04 7.72 -3.99
C VAL A 78 -2.36 8.36 -2.66
N ARG A 79 -3.53 8.98 -2.53
CA ARG A 79 -3.99 9.58 -1.28
C ARG A 79 -5.26 8.91 -0.81
N GLY A 80 -5.51 8.96 0.49
CA GLY A 80 -6.68 8.34 1.08
C GLY A 80 -6.79 8.61 2.57
N THR A 81 -7.69 7.89 3.23
CA THR A 81 -7.90 7.98 4.68
C THR A 81 -7.94 6.59 5.30
N VAL A 82 -7.20 6.42 6.40
CA VAL A 82 -7.25 5.24 7.25
C VAL A 82 -7.93 5.62 8.57
N ALA A 83 -8.92 4.85 9.00
CA ALA A 83 -9.57 4.98 10.30
C ALA A 83 -9.07 3.88 11.26
N ASN A 84 -8.80 4.25 12.51
CA ASN A 84 -8.72 3.30 13.61
C ASN A 84 -10.11 3.16 14.24
N VAL A 85 -10.83 2.11 13.89
CA VAL A 85 -12.21 1.85 14.33
C VAL A 85 -12.28 1.21 15.72
N SER A 86 -11.14 0.97 16.36
CA SER A 86 -11.06 0.47 17.74
C SER A 86 -10.91 1.60 18.76
N GLU A 87 -10.99 1.27 20.06
CA GLU A 87 -10.75 2.21 21.16
C GLU A 87 -9.26 2.29 21.56
N ARG A 88 -8.40 1.45 20.99
CA ARG A 88 -6.97 1.34 21.35
C ARG A 88 -6.10 2.06 20.34
N THR A 89 -4.97 2.59 20.77
CA THR A 89 -3.97 3.14 19.85
C THR A 89 -3.34 2.01 19.05
N VAL A 90 -3.05 2.28 17.78
CA VAL A 90 -2.19 1.46 16.94
C VAL A 90 -0.83 2.16 16.86
N SER A 91 0.21 1.57 17.43
CA SER A 91 1.54 2.19 17.54
C SER A 91 2.17 2.50 16.18
N TYR A 92 1.81 1.74 15.15
CA TYR A 92 2.34 1.92 13.81
C TYR A 92 1.30 1.56 12.77
N VAL A 93 1.09 2.45 11.80
CA VAL A 93 0.22 2.26 10.64
C VAL A 93 1.07 2.40 9.39
N GLU A 94 0.93 1.47 8.45
CA GLU A 94 1.61 1.48 7.16
C GLU A 94 0.60 1.25 6.04
N VAL A 95 0.54 2.20 5.11
CA VAL A 95 -0.17 2.02 3.84
C VAL A 95 0.85 1.57 2.81
N ARG A 96 0.63 0.42 2.18
CA ARG A 96 1.45 -0.12 1.09
C ARG A 96 0.72 0.05 -0.23
N VAL A 97 1.36 0.71 -1.19
CA VAL A 97 0.87 0.80 -2.57
C VAL A 97 1.80 0.02 -3.49
N ARG A 98 1.23 -0.78 -4.38
CA ARG A 98 1.93 -1.42 -5.51
C ARG A 98 1.41 -0.80 -6.80
N ALA A 99 2.29 -0.31 -7.65
CA ALA A 99 1.91 0.29 -8.93
C ALA A 99 2.27 -0.68 -10.07
N TYR A 100 1.40 -0.74 -11.09
CA TYR A 100 1.57 -1.63 -12.24
C TYR A 100 1.43 -0.87 -13.55
N ASP A 101 2.11 -1.35 -14.58
CA ASP A 101 1.92 -0.87 -15.96
C ASP A 101 0.70 -1.52 -16.63
N ALA A 102 0.45 -1.14 -17.89
CA ALA A 102 -0.69 -1.62 -18.67
C ALA A 102 -0.64 -3.13 -18.99
N ASP A 103 0.55 -3.75 -18.91
CA ASP A 103 0.74 -5.18 -19.10
C ASP A 103 0.61 -5.96 -17.77
N GLY A 104 0.39 -5.25 -16.66
CA GLY A 104 0.28 -5.82 -15.32
C GLY A 104 1.63 -6.08 -14.64
N ALA A 105 2.75 -5.57 -15.17
CA ALA A 105 4.04 -5.71 -14.53
C ALA A 105 4.18 -4.71 -13.37
N MET A 106 4.67 -5.19 -12.22
CA MET A 106 4.86 -4.33 -11.04
C MET A 106 6.02 -3.37 -11.25
N LEU A 107 5.72 -2.08 -11.30
CA LEU A 107 6.69 -0.98 -11.43
C LEU A 107 7.41 -0.70 -10.11
N GLY A 108 6.71 -0.86 -8.99
CA GLY A 108 7.29 -0.63 -7.69
C GLY A 108 6.31 -0.76 -6.53
N ARG A 109 6.87 -0.73 -5.32
CA ARG A 109 6.14 -0.67 -4.05
C ARG A 109 6.53 0.62 -3.33
N TYR A 110 5.53 1.34 -2.86
CA TYR A 110 5.66 2.62 -2.18
C TYR A 110 4.84 2.58 -0.90
N LEU A 111 5.14 3.47 0.05
CA LEU A 111 4.49 3.43 1.35
C LEU A 111 4.35 4.81 2.00
N ALA A 112 3.39 4.90 2.91
CA ALA A 112 3.21 6.01 3.84
C ALA A 112 3.01 5.41 5.23
N THR A 113 3.50 6.10 6.25
CA THR A 113 3.49 5.55 7.62
C THR A 113 3.04 6.62 8.61
N ALA A 114 2.31 6.20 9.63
CA ALA A 114 2.01 7.00 10.81
C ALA A 114 2.36 6.21 12.07
N GLY A 115 2.78 6.92 13.12
CA GLY A 115 2.92 6.36 14.46
C GLY A 115 1.73 6.73 15.33
N ASP A 116 1.43 5.90 16.32
CA ASP A 116 0.51 6.19 17.42
C ASP A 116 -0.87 6.72 16.96
N LEU A 117 -1.54 6.01 16.05
CA LEU A 117 -2.88 6.36 15.61
C LEU A 117 -3.89 6.00 16.71
N ALA A 118 -4.37 7.02 17.41
CA ALA A 118 -5.31 6.86 18.53
C ALA A 118 -6.61 6.17 18.11
N GLY A 119 -7.24 5.47 19.05
CA GLY A 119 -8.53 4.82 18.82
C GLY A 119 -9.62 5.83 18.45
N GLY A 120 -10.47 5.47 17.48
CA GLY A 120 -11.56 6.31 16.99
C GLY A 120 -11.11 7.51 16.16
N THR A 121 -9.86 7.54 15.67
CA THR A 121 -9.32 8.64 14.87
C THR A 121 -8.97 8.22 13.45
N GLU A 122 -8.86 9.21 12.57
CA GLU A 122 -8.54 9.05 11.16
C GLU A 122 -7.20 9.70 10.82
N TRP A 123 -6.51 9.12 9.85
CA TRP A 123 -5.28 9.66 9.29
C TRP A 123 -5.38 9.74 7.77
N GLY A 124 -5.22 10.96 7.24
CA GLY A 124 -5.06 11.19 5.81
C GLY A 124 -3.64 10.88 5.37
N PHE A 125 -3.48 9.97 4.42
CA PHE A 125 -2.17 9.55 3.92
C PHE A 125 -1.91 10.05 2.49
N GLU A 126 -0.63 10.19 2.15
CA GLU A 126 -0.15 10.38 0.78
C GLU A 126 1.05 9.46 0.53
N VAL A 127 0.90 8.52 -0.39
CA VAL A 127 1.98 7.65 -0.85
C VAL A 127 2.57 8.21 -2.13
N LEU A 128 3.82 8.64 -2.09
CA LEU A 128 4.53 9.14 -3.26
C LEU A 128 4.94 7.98 -4.17
N VAL A 129 4.32 7.89 -5.35
CA VAL A 129 4.66 6.92 -6.38
C VAL A 129 5.86 7.45 -7.15
N LEU A 130 7.01 6.78 -7.05
CA LEU A 130 8.29 7.29 -7.58
C LEU A 130 8.50 7.00 -9.08
N THR A 131 7.52 6.41 -9.76
CA THR A 131 7.50 6.27 -11.22
C THR A 131 6.73 7.42 -11.89
N SER A 132 6.84 7.53 -13.21
CA SER A 132 6.07 8.50 -14.00
C SER A 132 4.57 8.19 -13.92
N PRO A 133 3.68 9.19 -13.79
CA PRO A 133 2.24 8.95 -13.80
C PRO A 133 1.75 8.29 -15.10
N ALA A 134 2.40 8.60 -16.23
CA ALA A 134 2.05 8.02 -17.53
C ALA A 134 2.38 6.53 -17.67
N ASP A 135 3.24 5.99 -16.80
CA ASP A 135 3.62 4.58 -16.83
C ASP A 135 2.70 3.72 -15.95
N VAL A 136 1.92 4.32 -15.03
CA VAL A 136 1.04 3.60 -14.11
C VAL A 136 -0.35 3.43 -14.72
N ALA A 137 -0.79 2.19 -14.89
CA ALA A 137 -2.15 1.87 -15.34
C ALA A 137 -3.10 1.56 -14.18
N THR A 138 -2.62 0.81 -13.20
CA THR A 138 -3.39 0.42 -12.01
C THR A 138 -2.51 0.43 -10.77
N TYR A 139 -3.14 0.41 -9.60
CA TYR A 139 -2.44 0.22 -8.35
C TYR A 139 -3.27 -0.64 -7.38
N ASP A 140 -2.56 -1.29 -6.46
CA ASP A 140 -3.16 -1.95 -5.30
C ASP A 140 -2.76 -1.20 -4.04
N VAL A 141 -3.65 -1.12 -3.06
CA VAL A 141 -3.37 -0.52 -1.75
C VAL A 141 -3.79 -1.45 -0.61
N ALA A 142 -2.98 -1.51 0.43
CA ALA A 142 -3.31 -2.22 1.67
C ALA A 142 -2.94 -1.38 2.87
N VAL A 143 -3.70 -1.53 3.96
CA VAL A 143 -3.38 -0.96 5.26
C VAL A 143 -2.91 -2.05 6.22
N LEU A 144 -1.85 -1.77 6.96
CA LEU A 144 -1.23 -2.66 7.94
C LEU A 144 -0.93 -1.88 9.21
N GLY A 145 -0.75 -2.59 10.32
CA GLY A 145 -0.26 -1.96 11.53
C GLY A 145 0.40 -2.88 12.54
N VAL A 146 0.88 -2.25 13.60
CA VAL A 146 1.41 -2.90 14.81
C VAL A 146 0.57 -2.39 16.00
N PRO A 147 -0.12 -3.28 16.74
CA PRO A 147 -0.90 -2.87 17.91
C PRO A 147 0.03 -2.39 19.05
N GLU A 148 -0.51 -1.58 19.97
CA GLU A 148 0.13 -1.27 21.26
C GLU A 148 0.34 -2.49 22.16
#